data_AF-A0A4R4IGG8-F1
#
_entry.id   AF-A0A4R4IGG8-F1
#
_cell.length_a   1.000
_cell.length_b   1.000
_cell.length_c   1.000
_cell.angle_alpha   90.00
_cell.angle_beta   90.00
_cell.angle_gamma   90.00
#
_symmetry.space_group_name_H-M   'P 1'
#
loop_
_entity.id
_entity.type
_entity.pdbx_description
1 polymer ?
#
loop_
_entity_poly.entity_id
_entity_poly.type
_entity_poly.pdbx_seq_one_letter_code
_entity_poly.pdbx_strand_id
1 'polypeptide(L)'
;MRGGRGAVLALVLSGCAGHAVVQEREASSYSVDRRLLVPESGAAGGSVNAYTLAASEGFRMPRPVQVPSPQLPQDPRQPSLPATTVCVQVILDATGQVQRSEPLLGHSACAAGADPANQRLLQAAQAATAQWTFVPAARCHFPAGVSPRAADDCSGATRIEEVPVTLAYAFTFEVIEGRTVVRSQSGVR
;
A
#
# COMPACT_ATOMS: atom_id res chain seq x y z
N MET A 1 -42.64 47.72 60.14
CA MET A 1 -42.48 47.93 58.69
C MET A 1 -41.00 48.13 58.38
N ARG A 2 -40.47 47.42 57.36
CA ARG A 2 -39.27 47.64 56.51
C ARG A 2 -38.15 48.56 57.06
N GLY A 3 -36.89 48.16 57.18
CA GLY A 3 -35.96 47.69 56.14
C GLY A 3 -34.67 48.56 56.25
N GLY A 4 -33.45 48.21 55.88
CA GLY A 4 -32.86 47.03 55.27
C GLY A 4 -31.34 47.09 55.48
N ARG A 5 -30.71 45.91 55.47
CA ARG A 5 -29.28 45.65 55.68
C ARG A 5 -28.47 46.05 54.45
N GLY A 6 -27.38 46.80 54.63
CA GLY A 6 -26.35 46.97 53.60
C GLY A 6 -25.41 45.77 53.62
N ALA A 7 -25.54 44.87 52.64
CA ALA A 7 -24.71 43.70 52.49
C ALA A 7 -23.45 44.03 51.66
N VAL A 8 -22.31 43.59 52.19
CA VAL A 8 -20.97 43.66 51.60
C VAL A 8 -20.90 42.80 50.33
N LEU A 9 -20.29 43.37 49.29
CA LEU A 9 -19.93 42.74 48.02
C LEU A 9 -18.96 41.56 48.27
N ALA A 10 -19.32 40.35 47.88
CA ALA A 10 -18.39 39.22 47.79
C ALA A 10 -18.16 38.86 46.33
N LEU A 11 -16.91 39.05 45.88
CA LEU A 11 -16.40 38.75 44.55
C LEU A 11 -16.54 37.26 44.23
N VAL A 12 -17.21 36.95 43.12
CA VAL A 12 -17.25 35.59 42.56
C VAL A 12 -15.99 35.40 41.71
N LEU A 13 -15.06 34.59 42.20
CA LEU A 13 -13.90 34.12 41.44
C LEU A 13 -14.39 33.19 40.32
N SER A 14 -14.33 33.65 39.08
CA SER A 14 -14.50 32.82 37.88
C SER A 14 -13.20 32.07 37.61
N GLY A 15 -13.13 30.81 38.04
CA GLY A 15 -12.07 29.90 37.63
C GLY A 15 -12.33 29.42 36.20
N CYS A 16 -11.56 29.93 35.22
CA CYS A 16 -11.50 29.33 33.91
C CYS A 16 -10.82 27.96 34.04
N ALA A 17 -11.62 26.89 34.03
CA ALA A 17 -11.13 25.53 33.83
C ALA A 17 -10.46 25.49 32.45
N GLY A 18 -9.13 25.64 32.44
CA GLY A 18 -8.34 25.35 31.26
C GLY A 18 -8.54 23.88 30.93
N HIS A 19 -9.34 23.60 29.91
CA HIS A 19 -9.38 22.28 29.32
C HIS A 19 -7.94 21.97 28.88
N ALA A 20 -7.36 20.95 29.50
CA ALA A 20 -6.14 20.34 28.99
C ALA A 20 -6.47 19.89 27.56
N VAL A 21 -5.98 20.64 26.57
CA VAL A 21 -5.95 20.18 25.20
C VAL A 21 -5.05 18.95 25.26
N VAL A 22 -5.67 17.77 25.24
CA VAL A 22 -4.99 16.53 24.90
C VAL A 22 -4.46 16.78 23.50
N GLN A 23 -3.17 17.13 23.42
CA GLN A 23 -2.47 17.21 22.15
C GLN A 23 -2.55 15.81 21.54
N GLU A 24 -3.40 15.68 20.54
CA GLU A 24 -3.38 14.57 19.61
C GLU A 24 -1.99 14.60 18.97
N ARG A 25 -1.10 13.74 19.49
CA ARG A 25 0.17 13.43 18.84
C ARG A 25 -0.22 12.98 17.43
N GLU A 26 0.07 13.81 16.42
CA GLU A 26 -0.18 13.47 15.01
C GLU A 26 0.33 12.05 14.80
N ALA A 27 -0.62 11.16 14.52
CA ALA A 27 -0.37 9.74 14.47
C ALA A 27 0.74 9.46 13.46
N SER A 28 1.62 8.52 13.79
CA SER A 28 2.76 8.13 12.97
C SER A 28 2.35 7.99 11.50
N SER A 29 2.84 8.86 10.63
CA SER A 29 2.57 8.77 9.19
C SER A 29 3.42 7.65 8.60
N TYR A 30 2.79 6.68 7.94
CA TYR A 30 3.51 5.63 7.21
C TYR A 30 3.45 5.90 5.70
N SER A 31 4.56 5.64 5.00
CA SER A 31 4.61 5.60 3.54
C SER A 31 4.68 4.16 3.05
N VAL A 32 4.07 3.91 1.88
CA VAL A 32 4.19 2.62 1.20
C VAL A 32 4.51 2.88 -0.26
N ASP A 33 5.75 2.59 -0.64
CA ASP A 33 6.13 2.54 -2.05
C ASP A 33 5.86 1.15 -2.62
N ARG A 34 5.32 1.10 -3.84
CA ARG A 34 5.01 -0.14 -4.56
C ARG A 34 5.76 -0.20 -5.87
N ARG A 35 6.36 -1.35 -6.17
CA ARG A 35 7.04 -1.60 -7.45
C ARG A 35 6.80 -3.01 -7.96
N LEU A 36 6.54 -3.14 -9.26
CA LEU A 36 6.53 -4.44 -9.95
C LEU A 36 7.98 -4.93 -10.10
N LEU A 37 8.22 -6.18 -9.75
CA LEU A 37 9.53 -6.82 -9.84
C LEU A 37 9.69 -7.51 -11.18
N VAL A 38 10.92 -7.49 -11.69
CA VAL A 38 11.33 -8.31 -12.83
C VAL A 38 11.67 -9.70 -12.27
N PRO A 39 11.22 -10.80 -12.89
CA PRO A 39 11.60 -12.14 -12.46
C PRO A 39 13.13 -12.32 -12.48
N GLU A 40 13.69 -12.79 -11.37
CA GLU A 40 15.10 -13.22 -11.31
C GLU A 40 15.20 -14.68 -11.74
N SER A 41 16.21 -15.03 -12.53
CA SER A 41 16.50 -16.42 -12.87
C SER A 41 16.85 -17.18 -11.58
N GLY A 42 15.96 -18.07 -11.14
CA GLY A 42 16.15 -18.90 -9.94
C GLY A 42 15.45 -18.41 -8.67
N ALA A 43 14.67 -17.31 -8.72
CA ALA A 43 13.81 -16.96 -7.58
C ALA A 43 12.77 -18.06 -7.36
N ALA A 44 12.71 -18.59 -6.14
CA ALA A 44 11.89 -19.73 -5.76
C ALA A 44 10.39 -19.40 -5.92
N GLY A 45 9.85 -19.71 -7.11
CA GLY A 45 8.47 -19.44 -7.50
C GLY A 45 8.05 -20.35 -8.65
N GLY A 46 8.12 -21.68 -8.45
CA GLY A 46 7.71 -22.69 -9.42
C GLY A 46 8.56 -22.73 -10.70
N SER A 47 8.45 -23.80 -11.48
CA SER A 47 9.06 -23.85 -12.81
C SER A 47 8.34 -22.88 -13.74
N VAL A 48 8.92 -21.69 -13.95
CA VAL A 48 8.46 -20.73 -14.95
C VAL A 48 8.80 -21.28 -16.33
N ASN A 49 7.82 -21.83 -17.04
CA ASN A 49 8.02 -22.18 -18.44
C ASN A 49 7.86 -20.89 -19.27
N ALA A 50 8.98 -20.37 -19.76
CA ALA A 50 8.99 -19.13 -20.52
C ALA A 50 8.18 -19.32 -21.82
N TYR A 51 7.04 -18.65 -21.91
CA TYR A 51 6.23 -18.68 -23.12
C TYR A 51 6.83 -17.74 -24.16
N THR A 52 7.19 -18.29 -25.33
CA THR A 52 7.67 -17.49 -26.46
C THR A 52 6.49 -17.15 -27.36
N LEU A 53 6.21 -15.86 -27.52
CA LEU A 53 5.17 -15.37 -28.43
C LEU A 53 5.55 -15.66 -29.89
N ALA A 54 4.58 -16.07 -30.70
CA ALA A 54 4.76 -16.12 -32.14
C ALA A 54 4.87 -14.69 -32.72
N ALA A 55 5.43 -14.56 -33.93
CA ALA A 55 5.62 -13.25 -34.57
C ALA A 55 4.32 -12.45 -34.79
N SER A 56 3.18 -13.14 -34.92
CA SER A 56 1.85 -12.54 -35.04
C SER A 56 1.09 -12.48 -33.72
N GLU A 57 1.79 -12.62 -32.59
CA GLU A 57 1.20 -12.56 -31.25
C GLU A 57 1.82 -11.42 -30.44
N GLY A 58 0.96 -10.66 -29.76
CA GLY A 58 1.35 -9.68 -28.74
C GLY A 58 0.86 -10.12 -27.36
N PHE A 59 1.48 -9.58 -26.32
CA PHE A 59 1.04 -9.80 -24.94
C PHE A 59 0.77 -8.48 -24.25
N ARG A 60 -0.49 -8.25 -23.90
CA ARG A 60 -0.90 -7.09 -23.10
C ARG A 60 -0.79 -7.42 -21.62
N MET A 61 0.00 -6.63 -20.91
CA MET A 61 0.09 -6.66 -19.45
C MET A 61 -1.26 -6.33 -18.79
N PRO A 62 -1.57 -6.93 -17.64
CA PRO A 62 -2.76 -6.56 -16.87
C PRO A 62 -2.62 -5.11 -16.40
N ARG A 63 -3.73 -4.35 -16.43
CA ARG A 63 -3.73 -2.94 -16.02
C ARG A 63 -4.54 -2.75 -14.74
N PRO A 64 -4.01 -2.05 -13.74
CA PRO A 64 -4.69 -1.90 -12.45
C PRO A 64 -6.01 -1.13 -12.60
N VAL A 65 -7.06 -1.62 -11.93
CA VAL A 65 -8.38 -0.97 -11.85
C VAL A 65 -8.61 -0.47 -10.43
N GLN A 66 -8.64 -1.38 -9.45
CA GLN A 66 -8.66 -1.03 -8.03
C GLN A 66 -7.48 -1.68 -7.35
N VAL A 67 -6.62 -0.87 -6.75
CA VAL A 67 -5.37 -1.35 -6.15
C VAL A 67 -5.09 -0.65 -4.82
N PRO A 68 -5.95 -0.83 -3.80
CA PRO A 68 -5.75 -0.23 -2.48
C PRO A 68 -4.35 -0.51 -1.95
N SER A 69 -3.76 0.50 -1.29
CA SER A 69 -2.46 0.36 -0.65
C SER A 69 -2.57 -0.49 0.62
N PRO A 70 -1.52 -1.26 0.98
CA PRO A 70 -1.40 -1.89 2.28
C PRO A 70 -1.61 -0.88 3.41
N GLN A 71 -2.40 -1.27 4.40
CA GLN A 71 -2.62 -0.48 5.61
C GLN A 71 -2.01 -1.19 6.80
N LEU A 72 -1.20 -0.46 7.57
CA LEU A 72 -0.77 -0.90 8.88
C LEU A 72 -1.71 -0.32 9.94
N PRO A 73 -2.15 -1.12 10.93
CA PRO A 73 -2.87 -0.58 12.08
C PRO A 73 -2.06 0.55 12.71
N GLN A 74 -2.71 1.70 12.91
CA GLN A 74 -2.12 2.85 13.57
C GLN A 74 -1.92 2.50 15.06
N ASP A 75 -0.67 2.26 15.45
CA ASP A 75 -0.29 2.09 16.86
C ASP A 75 0.54 3.30 17.29
N PRO A 76 0.06 4.13 18.23
CA PRO A 76 0.80 5.29 18.76
C PRO A 76 2.14 4.92 19.42
N ARG A 77 2.34 3.64 19.74
CA ARG A 77 3.56 3.07 20.31
C ARG A 77 4.42 2.35 19.28
N GLN A 78 4.05 2.40 18.01
CA GLN A 78 4.83 1.77 16.95
C GLN A 78 6.20 2.44 16.89
N PRO A 79 7.29 1.69 17.09
CA PRO A 79 8.63 2.24 16.95
C PRO A 79 8.85 2.69 15.51
N SER A 80 9.75 3.67 15.32
CA SER A 80 10.22 4.08 13.99
C SER A 80 10.65 2.84 13.20
N LEU A 81 10.15 2.71 11.97
CA LEU A 81 10.46 1.61 11.07
C LEU A 81 11.38 2.14 9.97
N PRO A 82 12.64 1.67 9.87
CA PRO A 82 13.47 1.99 8.70
C PRO A 82 12.81 1.44 7.44
N ALA A 83 13.09 2.04 6.28
CA ALA A 83 12.58 1.56 5.00
C ALA A 83 12.78 0.04 4.83
N THR A 84 11.68 -0.72 4.94
CA THR A 84 11.68 -2.18 4.99
C THR A 84 10.86 -2.72 3.84
N THR A 85 11.49 -3.55 2.99
CA THR A 85 10.84 -4.08 1.78
C THR A 85 10.40 -5.52 1.97
N VAL A 86 9.10 -5.78 1.79
CA VAL A 86 8.53 -7.13 1.72
C VAL A 86 7.87 -7.34 0.36
N CYS A 87 7.77 -8.59 -0.08
CA CYS A 87 7.24 -8.89 -1.41
C CYS A 87 6.18 -9.96 -1.38
N VAL A 88 5.29 -9.89 -2.36
CA VAL A 88 4.25 -10.89 -2.61
C VAL A 88 4.19 -11.22 -4.09
N GLN A 89 3.81 -12.46 -4.39
CA GLN A 89 3.36 -12.87 -5.71
C GLN A 89 1.83 -12.84 -5.76
N VAL A 90 1.29 -12.11 -6.73
CA VAL A 90 -0.13 -11.93 -6.96
C VAL A 90 -0.53 -12.76 -8.17
N ILE A 91 -1.36 -13.77 -7.96
CA ILE A 91 -1.81 -14.70 -8.98
C ILE A 91 -3.18 -14.23 -9.47
N LEU A 92 -3.21 -13.74 -10.71
CA LEU A 92 -4.41 -13.27 -11.38
C LEU A 92 -5.01 -14.37 -12.25
N ASP A 93 -6.33 -14.46 -12.26
CA ASP A 93 -7.04 -15.26 -13.25
C ASP A 93 -7.23 -14.53 -14.58
N ALA A 94 -7.78 -15.26 -15.56
CA ALA A 94 -8.08 -14.72 -16.87
C ALA A 94 -9.12 -13.58 -16.85
N THR A 95 -9.85 -13.36 -15.75
CA THR A 95 -10.80 -12.26 -15.60
C THR A 95 -10.19 -11.04 -14.90
N GLY A 96 -8.89 -11.09 -14.57
CA GLY A 96 -8.18 -10.00 -13.90
C GLY A 96 -8.48 -9.89 -12.41
N GLN A 97 -9.06 -10.94 -11.81
CA GLN A 97 -9.27 -11.05 -10.37
C GLN A 97 -8.08 -11.73 -9.71
N VAL A 98 -7.76 -11.32 -8.48
CA VAL A 98 -6.72 -11.97 -7.68
C VAL A 98 -7.28 -13.25 -7.10
N GLN A 99 -6.71 -14.39 -7.49
CA GLN A 99 -7.04 -15.68 -6.87
C GLN A 99 -6.25 -15.91 -5.58
N ARG A 100 -4.96 -15.53 -5.58
CA ARG A 100 -4.06 -15.72 -4.44
C ARG A 100 -3.02 -14.60 -4.35
N SER A 101 -2.63 -14.30 -3.13
CA SER A 101 -1.47 -13.48 -2.81
C SER A 101 -0.59 -14.25 -1.83
N GLU A 102 0.65 -14.52 -2.22
CA GLU A 102 1.56 -15.39 -1.47
C GLU A 102 2.89 -14.66 -1.19
N PRO A 103 3.60 -14.93 -0.09
CA PRO A 103 4.92 -14.38 0.15
C PRO A 103 5.90 -14.71 -0.98
N LEU A 104 6.68 -13.72 -1.43
CA LEU A 104 7.81 -13.95 -2.31
C LEU A 104 9.11 -13.76 -1.52
N LEU A 105 9.70 -14.84 -1.01
CA LEU A 105 10.89 -14.79 -0.16
C LEU A 105 12.20 -15.05 -0.92
N GLY A 106 12.12 -15.74 -2.07
CA GLY A 106 13.30 -16.16 -2.83
C GLY A 106 13.92 -15.09 -3.73
N HIS A 107 13.33 -13.90 -3.82
CA HIS A 107 13.86 -12.79 -4.61
C HIS A 107 14.79 -11.93 -3.75
N SER A 108 15.91 -11.47 -4.32
CA SER A 108 16.96 -10.73 -3.60
C SER A 108 16.46 -9.52 -2.81
N ALA A 109 15.58 -8.70 -3.42
CA ALA A 109 14.94 -7.54 -2.80
C ALA A 109 13.95 -7.86 -1.66
N CYS A 110 13.67 -9.13 -1.38
CA CYS A 110 12.55 -9.57 -0.55
C CYS A 110 12.95 -10.32 0.71
N ALA A 111 14.26 -10.43 0.99
CA ALA A 111 14.80 -11.18 2.12
C ALA A 111 14.22 -10.74 3.48
N ALA A 112 13.89 -9.45 3.66
CA ALA A 112 13.31 -8.95 4.90
C ALA A 112 11.93 -9.55 5.22
N GLY A 113 11.22 -10.10 4.22
CA GLY A 113 9.96 -10.81 4.42
C GLY A 113 10.10 -12.15 5.16
N ALA A 114 11.31 -12.70 5.28
CA ALA A 114 11.58 -13.93 6.03
C ALA A 114 11.74 -13.69 7.54
N ASP A 115 11.94 -12.43 7.97
CA ASP A 115 12.07 -12.07 9.39
C ASP A 115 10.69 -12.06 10.06
N PRO A 116 10.46 -12.85 11.14
CA PRO A 116 9.22 -12.80 11.91
C PRO A 116 8.82 -11.41 12.41
N ALA A 117 9.79 -10.51 12.65
CA ALA A 117 9.53 -9.13 13.03
C ALA A 117 8.74 -8.35 11.95
N ASN A 118 8.89 -8.73 10.68
CA ASN A 118 8.25 -8.09 9.53
C ASN A 118 6.95 -8.77 9.10
N GLN A 119 6.48 -9.78 9.83
CA GLN A 119 5.29 -10.56 9.45
C GLN A 119 4.04 -9.67 9.30
N ARG A 120 3.89 -8.62 10.11
CA ARG A 120 2.78 -7.67 9.98
C ARG A 120 2.80 -6.88 8.67
N LEU A 121 4.00 -6.54 8.16
CA LEU A 121 4.15 -5.85 6.87
C LEU A 121 3.72 -6.77 5.72
N LEU A 122 4.15 -8.03 5.78
CA LEU A 122 3.82 -9.05 4.80
C LEU A 122 2.30 -9.36 4.79
N GLN A 123 1.68 -9.46 5.95
CA GLN A 123 0.23 -9.64 6.08
C GLN A 123 -0.54 -8.43 5.50
N ALA A 124 -0.10 -7.21 5.78
CA ALA A 124 -0.73 -6.00 5.23
C ALA A 124 -0.63 -5.97 3.69
N ALA A 125 0.52 -6.35 3.13
CA ALA A 125 0.71 -6.47 1.69
C ALA A 125 -0.21 -7.53 1.07
N GLN A 126 -0.32 -8.71 1.68
CA GLN A 126 -1.20 -9.78 1.20
C GLN A 126 -2.68 -9.39 1.28
N ALA A 127 -3.11 -8.81 2.41
CA ALA A 127 -4.50 -8.40 2.61
C ALA A 127 -4.93 -7.35 1.58
N ALA A 128 -4.10 -6.34 1.31
CA ALA A 128 -4.41 -5.34 0.31
C ALA A 128 -4.41 -5.91 -1.11
N THR A 129 -3.39 -6.71 -1.46
CA THR A 129 -3.30 -7.31 -2.81
C THR A 129 -4.40 -8.30 -3.11
N ALA A 130 -4.95 -8.99 -2.10
CA ALA A 130 -6.11 -9.86 -2.27
C ALA A 130 -7.39 -9.12 -2.72
N GLN A 131 -7.44 -7.80 -2.54
CA GLN A 131 -8.58 -6.95 -2.96
C GLN A 131 -8.37 -6.27 -4.31
N TRP A 132 -7.23 -6.53 -4.97
CA TRP A 132 -6.91 -5.86 -6.23
C TRP A 132 -7.72 -6.43 -7.40
N THR A 133 -8.02 -5.55 -8.35
CA THR A 133 -8.67 -5.91 -9.61
C THR A 133 -7.94 -5.27 -10.78
N PHE A 134 -7.96 -5.96 -11.91
CA PHE A 134 -7.24 -5.58 -13.12
C PHE A 134 -8.12 -5.70 -14.35
N VAL A 135 -7.81 -4.91 -15.37
CA VAL A 135 -8.08 -5.31 -16.75
C VAL A 135 -7.20 -6.52 -17.04
N PRO A 136 -7.76 -7.64 -17.54
CA PRO A 136 -7.00 -8.88 -17.71
C PRO A 136 -5.78 -8.73 -18.59
N ALA A 137 -4.77 -9.53 -18.29
CA ALA A 137 -3.72 -9.80 -19.26
C ALA A 137 -4.31 -10.52 -20.46
N ALA A 138 -3.76 -10.28 -21.65
CA ALA A 138 -4.26 -10.95 -22.85
C ALA A 138 -3.16 -11.26 -23.84
N ARG A 139 -3.30 -12.40 -24.52
CA ARG A 139 -2.61 -12.73 -25.77
C ARG A 139 -3.45 -12.21 -26.93
N CYS A 140 -2.81 -11.46 -27.80
CA CYS A 140 -3.47 -10.77 -28.89
C CYS A 140 -2.94 -11.32 -30.19
N HIS A 141 -3.83 -11.92 -30.98
CA HIS A 141 -3.49 -12.58 -32.24
C HIS A 141 -3.77 -11.62 -33.38
N PHE A 142 -2.75 -11.35 -34.19
CA PHE A 142 -2.82 -10.43 -35.32
C PHE A 142 -2.88 -11.20 -36.64
N PRO A 143 -3.46 -10.61 -37.70
CA PRO A 143 -3.33 -11.13 -39.04
C PRO A 143 -1.85 -11.28 -39.44
N ALA A 144 -1.57 -12.20 -40.37
CA ALA A 144 -0.23 -12.33 -40.94
C ALA A 144 0.25 -11.00 -41.55
N GLY A 145 1.48 -10.60 -41.22
CA GLY A 145 2.07 -9.35 -41.68
C GLY A 145 1.63 -8.09 -40.91
N VAL A 146 0.78 -8.24 -39.89
CA VAL A 146 0.40 -7.15 -38.99
C VAL A 146 1.09 -7.36 -37.65
N SER A 147 1.83 -6.33 -37.22
CA SER A 147 2.48 -6.31 -35.91
C SER A 147 1.73 -5.37 -34.95
N PRO A 148 1.82 -5.62 -33.63
CA PRO A 148 1.30 -4.68 -32.63
C PRO A 148 1.92 -3.29 -32.83
N ARG A 149 1.11 -2.24 -32.65
CA ARG A 149 1.61 -0.85 -32.70
C ARG A 149 2.49 -0.52 -31.50
N ALA A 150 2.20 -1.14 -30.36
CA ALA A 150 2.95 -1.04 -29.11
C ALA A 150 2.90 -2.39 -28.37
N ALA A 151 3.83 -2.61 -27.45
CA ALA A 151 3.98 -3.88 -26.73
C ALA A 151 2.74 -4.26 -25.89
N ASP A 152 1.92 -3.30 -25.48
CA ASP A 152 0.72 -3.49 -24.64
C ASP A 152 -0.60 -3.19 -25.35
N ASP A 153 -0.57 -3.01 -26.68
CA ASP A 153 -1.75 -2.67 -27.48
C ASP A 153 -2.25 -3.87 -28.28
N CYS A 154 -3.55 -4.17 -28.11
CA CYS A 154 -4.25 -5.22 -28.84
C CYS A 154 -5.17 -4.67 -29.94
N SER A 155 -5.10 -3.37 -30.24
CA SER A 155 -5.85 -2.76 -31.32
C SER A 155 -5.47 -3.40 -32.67
N GLY A 156 -6.47 -3.82 -33.44
CA GLY A 156 -6.26 -4.52 -34.72
C GLY A 156 -5.99 -6.03 -34.60
N ALA A 157 -6.00 -6.60 -33.39
CA ALA A 157 -6.01 -8.05 -33.23
C ALA A 157 -7.34 -8.65 -33.73
N THR A 158 -7.27 -9.81 -34.39
CA THR A 158 -8.45 -10.59 -34.81
C THR A 158 -9.04 -11.39 -33.67
N ARG A 159 -8.23 -11.69 -32.65
CA ARG A 159 -8.64 -12.41 -31.45
C ARG A 159 -7.84 -11.92 -30.24
N ILE A 160 -8.56 -11.72 -29.13
CA ILE A 160 -7.99 -11.39 -27.83
C ILE A 160 -8.33 -12.55 -26.90
N GLU A 161 -7.30 -13.23 -26.41
CA GLU A 161 -7.40 -14.35 -25.47
C GLU A 161 -6.92 -13.87 -24.10
N GLU A 162 -7.83 -13.75 -23.14
CA GLU A 162 -7.46 -13.38 -21.78
C GLU A 162 -6.77 -14.56 -21.08
N VAL A 163 -5.69 -14.27 -20.36
CA VAL A 163 -4.82 -15.31 -19.79
C VAL A 163 -4.49 -15.04 -18.33
N PRO A 164 -4.39 -16.08 -17.49
CA PRO A 164 -3.94 -15.94 -16.11
C PRO A 164 -2.46 -15.59 -16.07
N VAL A 165 -2.05 -14.81 -15.07
CA VAL A 165 -0.67 -14.35 -14.91
C VAL A 165 -0.30 -14.24 -13.44
N THR A 166 1.00 -14.35 -13.14
CA THR A 166 1.55 -14.11 -11.81
C THR A 166 2.42 -12.86 -11.86
N LEU A 167 2.18 -11.93 -10.94
CA LEU A 167 2.92 -10.67 -10.83
C LEU A 167 3.65 -10.60 -9.49
N ALA A 168 4.94 -10.26 -9.50
CA ALA A 168 5.71 -10.06 -8.27
C ALA A 168 5.72 -8.58 -7.89
N TYR A 169 5.31 -8.23 -6.68
CA TYR A 169 5.29 -6.87 -6.17
C TYR A 169 6.17 -6.74 -4.93
N ALA A 170 6.95 -5.66 -4.89
CA ALA A 170 7.66 -5.19 -3.69
C ALA A 170 6.91 -4.02 -3.07
N PHE A 171 6.85 -4.02 -1.74
CA PHE A 171 6.29 -2.97 -0.92
C PHE A 171 7.33 -2.52 0.09
N THR A 172 7.72 -1.24 0.04
CA THR A 172 8.63 -0.65 1.02
C THR A 172 7.80 0.15 2.02
N PHE A 173 7.84 -0.28 3.28
CA PHE A 173 7.18 0.38 4.39
C PHE A 173 8.19 1.22 5.16
N GLU A 174 7.81 2.44 5.50
CA GLU A 174 8.60 3.33 6.34
C GLU A 174 7.67 4.06 7.32
N VAL A 175 8.10 4.22 8.57
CA VAL A 175 7.40 5.03 9.58
C VAL A 175 8.33 6.14 10.02
N ILE A 176 7.97 7.37 9.65
CA ILE A 176 8.72 8.58 10.01
C ILE A 176 8.05 9.21 11.23
N GLU A 177 8.79 9.39 12.33
CA GLU A 177 8.29 10.15 13.47
C GLU A 177 8.25 11.65 13.12
N GLY A 178 7.04 12.20 12.94
CA GLY A 178 6.83 13.64 12.85
C GLY A 178 7.03 14.30 14.22
N ARG A 179 8.14 15.01 14.44
CA ARG A 179 8.30 15.87 15.62
C ARG A 179 7.73 17.27 15.35
N THR A 180 6.48 17.50 15.75
CA THR A 180 5.92 18.85 15.85
C THR A 180 6.10 19.34 17.31
N VAL A 181 7.20 20.04 17.60
CA VAL A 181 7.44 20.65 18.93
C VAL A 181 6.81 22.04 18.99
N VAL A 182 5.62 22.17 19.55
CA VAL A 182 5.03 23.48 19.90
C VAL A 182 5.58 23.89 21.27
N ARG A 183 6.58 24.77 21.29
CA ARG A 183 6.98 25.46 22.51
C ARG A 183 6.01 26.61 22.77
N SER A 184 5.12 26.46 23.75
CA SER A 184 4.46 27.64 24.34
C SER A 184 5.48 28.36 25.22
N GLN A 185 5.79 29.60 24.86
CA GLN A 185 6.56 30.48 25.72
C GLN A 185 5.58 31.12 26.70
N SER A 186 5.52 30.60 27.93
CA SER A 186 4.80 31.26 29.02
C SER A 186 5.62 32.48 29.45
N GLY A 187 5.31 33.64 28.86
CA GLY A 187 5.82 34.92 29.34
C GLY A 187 5.22 35.24 30.70
N VAL A 188 6.04 35.17 31.74
CA VAL A 188 5.75 35.74 33.07
C VAL A 188 6.15 37.21 33.03
N ARG A 189 5.18 38.10 33.28
CA ARG A 189 5.34 39.33 34.09
C ARG A 189 3.97 39.91 34.41
#